data_AF-A0A0F9B614-F1
#
_entry.id   AF-A0A0F9B614-F1
#
_cell.length_a   1.000
_cell.length_b   1.000
_cell.length_c   1.000
_cell.angle_alpha   90.00
_cell.angle_beta   90.00
_cell.angle_gamma   90.00
#
_symmetry.space_group_name_H-M   'P 1'
#
loop_
_entity.id
_entity.type
_entity.pdbx_description
1 polymer ?
#
loop_
_entity_poly.entity_id
_entity_poly.type
_entity_poly.pdbx_seq_one_letter_code
_entity_poly.pdbx_strand_id
1 'polypeptide(L)' 'MSKGSYYVTKTIAFYRSQGYHVEKLEKLMRIVTKDKRVVFIKRDLFGCDVLAVSEEEILFIQVKSNKRHLP' A
#
# COMPACT_ATOMS: atom_id res chain seq x y z
N MET A 1 8.09 6.73 -11.66
CA MET A 1 7.17 6.20 -10.62
C MET A 1 5.97 5.55 -11.30
N SER A 2 5.58 4.35 -10.92
CA SER A 2 4.35 3.72 -11.44
C SER A 2 3.11 4.49 -10.93
N LYS A 3 2.06 4.65 -11.74
CA LYS A 3 0.85 5.44 -11.40
C LYS A 3 0.16 4.96 -10.11
N GLY A 4 0.21 3.66 -9.80
CA GLY A 4 -0.32 3.12 -8.55
C GLY A 4 0.41 3.66 -7.31
N SER A 5 1.72 3.88 -7.40
CA SER A 5 2.51 4.39 -6.27
C SER A 5 2.17 5.86 -5.92
N TYR A 6 1.68 6.63 -6.90
CA TYR A 6 1.32 8.03 -6.71
C TYR A 6 0.13 8.21 -5.76
N TYR A 7 -0.98 7.51 -6.02
CA TYR A 7 -2.18 7.63 -5.19
C TYR A 7 -1.96 7.10 -3.78
N VAL A 8 -1.24 5.97 -3.64
CA VAL A 8 -0.86 5.46 -2.32
C VAL A 8 -0.04 6.50 -1.55
N THR A 9 0.90 7.18 -2.20
CA THR A 9 1.72 8.22 -1.56
C THR A 9 0.88 9.43 -1.13
N LYS A 10 -0.11 9.84 -1.94
CA LYS A 10 -1.06 10.89 -1.56
C LYS A 10 -1.93 10.50 -0.37
N THR A 11 -2.47 9.28 -0.36
CA THR A 11 -3.27 8.77 0.75
C THR A 11 -2.46 8.75 2.05
N ILE A 12 -1.20 8.33 1.98
CA ILE A 12 -0.30 8.37 3.15
C ILE A 12 -0.10 9.80 3.65
N ALA A 13 0.18 10.74 2.76
CA ALA A 13 0.35 12.15 3.14
C ALA A 13 -0.92 12.72 3.79
N PHE A 14 -2.10 12.37 3.25
CA PHE A 14 -3.39 12.79 3.80
C PHE A 14 -3.60 12.30 5.24
N TYR A 15 -3.48 10.99 5.51
CA TYR A 15 -3.66 10.47 6.86
C TYR A 15 -2.58 10.95 7.83
N ARG A 16 -1.32 11.09 7.37
CA ARG A 16 -0.26 11.70 8.20
C ARG A 16 -0.59 13.14 8.59
N SER A 17 -1.17 13.93 7.69
CA SER A 17 -1.61 15.30 8.01
C SER A 17 -2.76 15.36 9.03
N GLN A 18 -3.47 14.25 9.22
CA GLN A 18 -4.51 14.09 10.24
C GLN A 18 -3.98 13.51 11.57
N GLY A 19 -2.66 13.32 11.71
CA GLY A 19 -2.05 12.83 12.95
C GLY A 19 -1.85 11.32 13.02
N TYR A 20 -2.15 10.58 11.96
CA TYR A 20 -1.95 9.13 11.95
C TYR A 20 -0.48 8.76 11.72
N HIS A 21 -0.04 7.69 12.36
CA HIS A 21 1.14 6.94 11.93
C HIS A 21 0.73 6.01 10.78
N VAL A 22 1.43 6.09 9.64
CA VAL A 22 0.98 5.45 8.41
C VAL A 22 2.11 4.70 7.72
N GLU A 23 1.88 3.43 7.40
CA GLU A 23 2.84 2.52 6.77
C GLU A 23 2.24 1.77 5.56
N LYS A 24 3.10 1.45 4.58
CA LYS A 24 2.71 0.61 3.43
C LYS A 24 2.83 -0.85 3.81
N LEU A 25 1.78 -1.63 3.50
CA LEU A 25 1.75 -3.06 3.81
C LEU A 25 2.15 -3.95 2.63
N GLU A 26 2.25 -3.38 1.42
CA GLU A 26 2.74 -4.11 0.25
C GLU A 26 4.25 -4.38 0.35
N LYS A 27 4.63 -5.64 0.56
CA LYS A 27 6.03 -6.06 0.59
C LYS A 27 6.40 -6.79 -0.69
N LEU A 28 7.42 -6.29 -1.38
CA LEU A 28 8.04 -7.01 -2.50
C LEU A 28 8.95 -8.10 -1.93
N MET A 29 8.59 -9.36 -2.14
CA MET A 29 9.40 -10.50 -1.74
C MET A 29 10.15 -11.08 -2.93
N ARG A 30 11.43 -11.37 -2.71
CA ARG A 30 12.27 -12.09 -3.68
C ARG A 30 12.23 -13.57 -3.36
N ILE A 31 11.67 -14.37 -4.26
CA ILE A 31 11.69 -15.83 -4.19
C ILE A 31 12.74 -16.34 -5.17
N VAL A 32 13.60 -17.23 -4.69
CA VAL A 32 14.52 -18.00 -5.55
C VAL A 32 13.93 -19.38 -5.71
N THR A 33 13.60 -19.75 -6.94
CA THR A 33 13.04 -21.06 -7.26
C THR A 33 14.11 -22.15 -7.25
N LYS A 34 13.70 -23.42 -7.23
CA LYS A 34 14.62 -24.58 -7.24
C LYS A 34 15.58 -24.58 -8.44
N ASP A 35 15.13 -24.06 -9.58
CA ASP A 35 15.91 -23.88 -10.81
C ASP A 35 16.62 -22.52 -10.89
N LYS A 36 16.83 -21.86 -9.73
CA LYS A 36 17.57 -20.60 -9.58
C LYS A 36 16.97 -19.37 -10.29
N ARG A 37 15.72 -19.43 -10.74
CA ARG A 37 15.01 -18.24 -11.24
C ARG A 37 14.64 -17.33 -10.08
N VAL A 38 14.77 -16.03 -10.32
CA VAL A 38 14.36 -15.00 -9.36
C VAL A 38 12.96 -14.53 -9.74
N VAL A 39 12.00 -14.73 -8.85
CA VAL A 39 10.63 -14.26 -9.01
C VAL A 39 10.34 -13.24 -7.93
N PHE A 40 9.86 -12.07 -8.32
CA PHE A 40 9.38 -11.06 -7.39
C PHE A 40 7.87 -11.22 -7.23
N ILE A 41 7.44 -11.52 -6.01
CA ILE A 41 6.02 -11.55 -5.67
C ILE A 41 5.69 -10.38 -4.76
N LYS A 42 4.51 -9.81 -4.94
CA LYS A 42 3.94 -8.86 -3.99
C LYS A 42 3.19 -9.68 -2.95
N ARG A 43 3.60 -9.58 -1.68
CA ARG A 43 2.86 -10.14 -0.57
C ARG A 43 2.15 -9.00 0.15
N ASP A 44 0.85 -9.11 0.18
CA ASP A 44 0.00 -8.31 1.05
C ASP A 44 -0.08 -9.02 2.41
N LEU A 45 0.16 -8.28 3.49
CA LEU A 45 0.12 -8.83 4.85
C LEU A 45 -1.31 -8.89 5.40
N PHE A 46 -2.19 -7.98 4.98
CA PHE A 46 -3.55 -7.81 5.56
C PHE A 46 -4.66 -7.58 4.52
N GLY A 47 -4.37 -7.76 3.23
CA GLY A 47 -5.33 -7.52 2.15
C GLY A 47 -5.58 -6.02 1.89
N CYS A 48 -4.65 -5.15 2.27
CA CYS A 48 -4.74 -3.71 2.06
C CYS A 48 -3.38 -3.09 1.70
N ASP A 49 -3.41 -1.92 1.04
CA ASP A 49 -2.19 -1.27 0.57
C ASP A 49 -1.47 -0.50 1.71
N VAL A 50 -2.25 0.05 2.65
CA VAL A 50 -1.79 0.98 3.69
C VAL A 50 -2.46 0.65 5.03
N LEU A 51 -1.69 0.77 6.10
CA LEU A 51 -2.18 0.79 7.48
C LEU A 51 -2.01 2.20 8.04
N ALA A 52 -3.06 2.76 8.64
CA ALA A 52 -2.98 3.99 9.41
C ALA A 52 -3.44 3.73 10.85
N VAL A 53 -2.70 4.24 11.83
CA VAL A 53 -2.95 4.04 13.25
C VAL A 53 -2.93 5.37 13.98
N SER A 54 -3.92 5.61 14.82
CA SER A 54 -3.97 6.68 15.82
C SER A 54 -4.08 6.08 17.23
N GLU A 55 -4.23 6.92 18.26
CA GLU A 55 -4.50 6.44 19.62
C GLU A 55 -5.90 5.80 19.76
N GLU A 56 -6.84 6.15 18.87
CA GLU A 56 -8.25 5.76 18.98
C GLU A 56 -8.63 4.63 18.02
N GLU A 57 -8.01 4.56 16.83
CA GLU A 57 -8.42 3.61 15.80
C GLU A 57 -7.27 3.08 14.91
N ILE A 58 -7.57 1.95 14.27
CA ILE A 58 -6.71 1.29 13.28
C ILE A 58 -7.49 1.20 11.98
N LEU A 59 -6.93 1.74 10.91
CA LEU A 59 -7.52 1.79 9.58
C LEU A 59 -6.73 0.91 8.60
N PHE A 60 -7.42 -0.07 8.00
CA PHE A 60 -6.91 -0.88 6.89
C PHE A 60 -7.41 -0.28 5.57
N ILE A 61 -6.50 0.29 4.77
CA ILE A 61 -6.86 1.13 3.64
C ILE A 61 -6.43 0.49 2.33
N GLN A 62 -7.42 0.22 1.45
CA GLN A 62 -7.17 -0.14 0.06
C GLN A 62 -7.29 1.10 -0.82
N VAL A 63 -6.23 1.43 -1.54
CA VAL A 63 -6.17 2.57 -2.46
C VAL A 63 -6.49 2.11 -3.87
N LYS A 64 -7.62 2.57 -4.40
CA LYS A 64 -7.99 2.38 -5.80
C LYS A 64 -8.02 3.72 -6.51
N SER A 65 -7.68 3.72 -7.80
CA SER A 65 -7.80 4.90 -8.66
C SER A 65 -8.42 4.47 -9.98
N ASN A 66 -9.27 5.33 -10.54
CA ASN A 66 -9.89 5.12 -11.84
C ASN A 66 -9.55 6.29 -12.76
N LYS A 67 -9.50 6.05 -14.08
CA LYS A 67 -9.28 7.12 -15.08
C LYS A 67 -10.47 8.06 -15.20
N ARG A 68 -11.67 7.58 -14.86
CA ARG A 68 -12.90 8.36 -14.84
C ARG A 68 -13.12 8.89 -13.43
N HIS A 69 -13.17 10.22 -13.29
CA HIS A 69 -13.79 10.84 -12.12
C HIS A 69 -15.28 10.49 -12.22
N LEU A 70 -15.79 9.70 -11.27
CA LEU A 70 -17.24 9.56 -11.13
C LEU A 70 -17.75 10.89 -10.54
N PRO A 71 -18.76 11.52 -11.16
CA PRO A 71 -19.32 12.78 -10.70
C PRO A 71 -19.95 12.66 -9.31
#